data_AF-A0A2N0B6V4-F1
#
_entry.id   AF-A0A2N0B6V4-F1
#
_cell.length_a   1.000
_cell.length_b   1.000
_cell.length_c   1.000
_cell.angle_alpha   90.00
_cell.angle_beta   90.00
_cell.angle_gamma   90.00
#
_symmetry.space_group_name_H-M   'P 1'
#
loop_
_entity.id
_entity.type
_entity.pdbx_description
1 polymer ?
#
loop_
_entity_poly.entity_id
_entity_poly.type
_entity_poly.pdbx_seq_one_letter_code
_entity_poly.pdbx_strand_id
1 'polypeptide(L)'
;MKSAKIRKPIQNRSIETREKIVQSAYKLVKKKGYSETGIRDIVETADVSIGTFYSYFKDKNDIALEILRNPFAFYRFHRLRDSIVRK
;
A
#
# COMPACT_ATOMS: atom_id res chain seq x y z
N MET A 1 -19.10 -13.36 7.72
CA MET A 1 -17.92 -13.41 6.82
C MET A 1 -16.71 -13.87 7.64
N LYS A 2 -15.98 -14.89 7.19
CA LYS A 2 -14.85 -15.48 7.94
C LYS A 2 -13.71 -14.46 8.07
N SER A 3 -13.33 -14.12 9.30
CA SER A 3 -12.16 -13.28 9.58
C SER A 3 -10.89 -14.00 9.12
N ALA A 4 -10.40 -13.68 7.91
CA ALA A 4 -9.11 -14.16 7.45
C ALA A 4 -8.02 -13.64 8.41
N LYS A 5 -7.16 -14.55 8.90
CA LYS A 5 -6.06 -14.19 9.80
C LYS A 5 -5.07 -13.30 9.05
N ILE A 6 -5.00 -12.02 9.42
CA ILE A 6 -4.10 -11.03 8.80
C ILE A 6 -2.66 -11.51 8.95
N ARG A 7 -1.92 -11.51 7.84
CA ARG A 7 -0.52 -11.89 7.80
C ARG A 7 0.32 -10.83 8.50
N LYS A 8 1.23 -11.29 9.37
CA LYS A 8 2.40 -10.53 9.80
C LYS A 8 3.57 -10.99 8.91
N PRO A 9 3.98 -10.21 7.90
CA PRO A 9 5.00 -10.65 6.96
C PRO A 9 6.36 -10.77 7.66
N ILE A 10 7.00 -11.94 7.52
CA ILE A 10 8.37 -12.20 7.99
C ILE A 10 9.33 -12.33 6.80
N GLN A 11 8.87 -12.93 5.70
CA GLN A 11 9.67 -13.10 4.48
C GLN A 11 9.73 -11.79 3.68
N ASN A 12 10.90 -11.50 3.10
CA ASN A 12 11.15 -10.28 2.31
C ASN A 12 10.08 -10.03 1.23
N ARG A 13 9.75 -11.04 0.43
CA ARG A 13 8.70 -10.92 -0.61
C ARG A 13 7.34 -10.49 -0.05
N SER A 14 6.99 -10.97 1.15
CA SER A 14 5.74 -10.65 1.82
C SER A 14 5.74 -9.21 2.33
N ILE A 15 6.89 -8.75 2.84
CA ILE A 15 7.14 -7.37 3.26
C ILE A 15 7.03 -6.43 2.06
N GLU A 16 7.73 -6.73 0.96
CA GLU A 16 7.69 -5.96 -0.29
C GLU A 16 6.27 -5.87 -0.87
N THR A 17 5.51 -6.98 -0.84
CA THR A 17 4.12 -6.99 -1.30
C THR A 17 3.25 -6.05 -0.45
N ARG A 18 3.40 -6.11 0.88
CA ARG A 18 2.70 -5.20 1.79
C ARG A 18 3.08 -3.75 1.50
N GLU A 19 4.36 -3.45 1.32
CA GLU A 19 4.85 -2.11 1.02
C GLU A 19 4.32 -1.58 -0.32
N LYS A 20 4.29 -2.41 -1.37
CA LYS A 20 3.71 -2.06 -2.68
C LYS A 20 2.25 -1.64 -2.56
N ILE A 21 1.46 -2.36 -1.76
CA ILE A 21 0.05 -2.02 -1.50
C ILE A 21 -0.05 -0.64 -0.84
N VAL A 22 0.71 -0.37 0.22
CA VAL A 22 0.63 0.92 0.92
C VAL A 22 1.15 2.07 0.06
N GLN A 23 2.24 1.87 -0.69
CA GLN A 23 2.76 2.89 -1.61
C GLN A 23 1.75 3.26 -2.71
N SER A 24 1.06 2.25 -3.25
CA SER A 24 0.03 2.46 -4.28
C SER A 24 -1.17 3.22 -3.72
N ALA A 25 -1.62 2.85 -2.52
CA ALA A 25 -2.67 3.58 -1.81
C ALA A 25 -2.28 5.03 -1.54
N TYR A 26 -1.07 5.27 -1.03
CA TYR A 26 -0.57 6.63 -0.79
C TYR A 26 -0.56 7.47 -2.07
N LYS A 27 -0.05 6.94 -3.18
CA LYS A 27 -0.03 7.64 -4.47
C LYS A 27 -1.42 8.03 -4.95
N LEU A 28 -2.38 7.10 -4.85
CA LEU A 28 -3.76 7.34 -5.25
C LEU A 28 -4.45 8.36 -4.34
N VAL A 29 -4.30 8.21 -3.02
CA VAL A 29 -4.85 9.16 -2.03
C VAL A 29 -4.26 10.55 -2.24
N LYS A 30 -2.96 10.67 -2.54
CA LYS A 30 -2.33 11.95 -2.88
C LYS A 30 -2.85 12.55 -4.19
N LYS A 31 -3.18 11.70 -5.17
CA LYS A 31 -3.62 12.12 -6.52
C LYS A 31 -5.09 12.54 -6.58
N LYS A 32 -5.97 11.79 -5.93
CA LYS A 32 -7.44 11.94 -6.04
C LYS A 32 -8.18 11.93 -4.69
N GLY A 33 -7.46 11.94 -3.57
CA GLY A 33 -8.07 11.93 -2.25
C GLY A 33 -8.50 10.54 -1.75
N TYR A 34 -8.75 10.45 -0.45
CA TYR A 34 -9.10 9.20 0.23
C TYR A 34 -10.48 8.67 -0.17
N SER A 35 -11.46 9.56 -0.29
CA SER A 35 -12.85 9.19 -0.61
C SER A 35 -12.95 8.55 -2.00
N GLU A 36 -12.25 9.10 -2.99
CA GLU A 36 -12.26 8.61 -4.38
C GLU A 36 -11.31 7.43 -4.65
N THR A 37 -10.48 7.06 -3.67
CA THR A 37 -9.60 5.90 -3.77
C THR A 37 -10.32 4.65 -3.26
N GLY A 38 -10.52 3.66 -4.14
CA GLY A 38 -11.09 2.36 -3.81
C GLY A 38 -10.03 1.27 -3.64
N ILE A 39 -10.40 0.16 -2.98
CA ILE A 39 -9.50 -1.00 -2.83
C ILE A 39 -9.10 -1.58 -4.20
N ARG A 40 -10.02 -1.58 -5.19
CA ARG A 40 -9.72 -2.04 -6.56
C ARG A 40 -8.60 -1.23 -7.22
N ASP A 41 -8.70 0.10 -7.17
CA ASP A 41 -7.66 0.99 -7.69
C ASP A 41 -6.29 0.68 -7.07
N ILE A 42 -6.27 0.43 -5.76
CA ILE A 42 -5.06 0.15 -5.00
C ILE A 42 -4.43 -1.17 -5.47
N VAL A 43 -5.21 -2.24 -5.58
CA VAL A 43 -4.68 -3.56 -5.94
C VAL A 43 -4.25 -3.65 -7.39
N GLU A 44 -4.97 -2.95 -8.30
CA GLU A 44 -4.57 -2.81 -9.70
C GLU A 44 -3.26 -2.02 -9.82
N THR A 45 -3.13 -0.91 -9.11
CA THR A 45 -1.90 -0.09 -9.11
C THR A 45 -0.72 -0.84 -8.47
N ALA A 46 -0.98 -1.69 -7.48
CA ALA A 46 0.04 -2.48 -6.78
C ALA A 46 0.41 -3.78 -7.50
N ASP A 47 -0.30 -4.14 -8.57
CA ASP A 47 -0.17 -5.42 -9.29
C ASP A 47 -0.32 -6.63 -8.36
N VAL A 48 -1.42 -6.66 -7.60
CA VAL A 48 -1.76 -7.76 -6.69
C VAL A 48 -3.24 -8.13 -6.80
N SER A 49 -3.59 -9.33 -6.35
CA SER A 49 -4.99 -9.73 -6.27
C SER A 49 -5.71 -9.05 -5.10
N ILE A 50 -7.03 -8.94 -5.19
CA ILE A 50 -7.86 -8.46 -4.07
C ILE A 50 -7.75 -9.39 -2.84
N GLY A 51 -7.57 -10.70 -3.03
CA GLY A 51 -7.33 -11.64 -1.94
C GLY A 51 -5.98 -11.40 -1.25
N THR A 52 -4.97 -10.97 -2.02
CA THR A 52 -3.66 -10.56 -1.48
C THR A 52 -3.81 -9.32 -0.60
N PHE A 53 -4.62 -8.33 -1.01
CA PHE A 53 -4.92 -7.17 -0.16
C PHE A 53 -5.51 -7.60 1.18
N TYR A 54 -6.56 -8.42 1.16
CA TYR A 54 -7.21 -8.89 2.39
C TYR A 54 -6.34 -9.84 3.23
N SER A 55 -5.21 -10.31 2.70
CA SER A 55 -4.21 -11.02 3.48
C SER A 55 -3.38 -10.08 4.37
N TYR A 56 -3.31 -8.78 4.06
CA TYR A 56 -2.51 -7.79 4.80
C TYR A 56 -3.34 -6.70 5.49
N PHE A 57 -4.49 -6.34 4.94
CA PHE A 57 -5.33 -5.23 5.43
C PHE A 57 -6.79 -5.66 5.55
N LYS A 58 -7.47 -5.21 6.60
CA LYS A 58 -8.90 -5.52 6.80
C LYS A 58 -9.79 -4.77 5.80
N ASP A 59 -9.48 -3.51 5.59
CA ASP A 59 -10.31 -2.55 4.86
C ASP A 59 -9.50 -1.32 4.45
N LYS A 60 -10.20 -0.33 3.87
CA LYS A 60 -9.60 0.93 3.42
C LYS A 60 -9.14 1.83 4.60
N ASN A 61 -9.73 1.70 5.78
CA ASN A 61 -9.33 2.49 6.95
C ASN A 61 -7.99 1.99 7.51
N ASP A 62 -7.76 0.67 7.52
CA ASP A 62 -6.52 0.05 7.99
C ASP A 62 -5.30 0.56 7.19
N ILE A 63 -5.45 0.68 5.87
CA ILE A 63 -4.38 1.24 5.02
C ILE A 63 -4.21 2.75 5.22
N ALA A 64 -5.27 3.51 5.47
CA ALA A 64 -5.17 4.94 5.78
C ALA A 64 -4.43 5.17 7.10
N LEU A 65 -4.73 4.38 8.14
CA LEU A 65 -4.00 4.40 9.40
C LEU A 65 -2.53 4.05 9.20
N GLU A 66 -2.22 3.08 8.33
CA GLU A 66 -0.83 2.73 8.01
C GLU A 66 -0.08 3.89 7.35
N ILE A 67 -0.71 4.58 6.39
CA ILE A 67 -0.15 5.77 5.75
C ILE A 67 0.16 6.86 6.79
N LEU A 68 -0.77 7.08 7.73
CA LEU A 68 -0.62 8.09 8.79
C LEU A 68 0.41 7.72 9.85
N ARG A 69 0.58 6.42 10.15
CA ARG A 69 1.55 5.93 11.14
C ARG A 69 2.99 6.05 10.67
N ASN A 70 3.23 6.04 9.36
CA ASN A 70 4.59 6.07 8.82
C ASN A 70 4.78 7.05 7.67
N PRO A 71 4.54 8.36 7.86
CA PRO A 71 4.62 9.35 6.80
C PRO A 71 6.04 9.42 6.20
N PHE A 72 7.09 9.21 7.01
CA PHE A 72 8.49 9.33 6.61
C PHE A 72 9.03 8.15 5.80
N ALA A 73 8.55 6.92 6.01
CA ALA A 73 8.94 5.79 5.15
C ALA A 73 8.53 6.03 3.68
N PHE A 74 7.44 6.76 3.45
CA PHE A 74 7.00 7.11 2.10
C PHE A 74 7.85 8.22 1.46
N TYR A 75 8.28 9.21 2.23
CA TYR A 75 9.17 10.28 1.72
C TYR A 75 10.56 9.76 1.33
N ARG A 76 11.08 8.75 2.03
CA ARG A 76 12.43 8.22 1.77
C ARG A 76 12.51 7.43 0.45
N PHE A 77 11.46 6.72 0.05
CA PHE A 77 11.44 5.97 -1.21
C PHE A 77 11.16 6.85 -2.45
N HIS A 78 10.36 7.91 -2.32
CA HIS A 78 10.01 8.74 -3.48
C HIS A 78 11.17 9.64 -3.94
N ARG A 79 12.04 10.10 -3.03
CA ARG A 79 13.15 11.00 -3.41
C ARG A 79 14.36 10.28 -4.01
N LEU A 80 14.65 9.04 -3.62
CA LEU A 80 15.83 8.32 -4.11
C LEU A 80 15.64 7.69 -5.50
N ARG A 81 14.46 7.15 -5.81
CA ARG A 81 14.23 6.50 -7.11
C ARG A 81 14.06 7.51 -8.25
N ASP A 82 13.34 8.60 -8.02
CA ASP A 82 13.08 9.61 -9.06
C ASP A 82 14.32 10.48 -9.35
N SER A 83 15.29 10.53 -8.43
CA SER A 83 16.60 11.19 -8.65
C SER A 83 17.60 10.34 -9.42
N ILE A 84 17.41 9.01 -9.48
CA ILE A 84 18.30 8.08 -10.22
C ILE A 84 17.78 7.83 -11.65
N VAL A 85 16.48 7.97 -11.89
CA VAL A 85 15.86 7.72 -13.22
C VAL A 85 15.78 9.00 -14.08
N ARG A 86 16.12 10.18 -13.54
CA ARG A 86 16.36 11.38 -14.35
C ARG A 86 17.84 11.48 -14.71
N LYS A 87 18.27 10.68 -15.69
CA LYS A 87 19.42 10.98 -16.53
C LYS A 87 19.02 10.82 -17.98
#